data_AF-A0A0F9BDS7-F1
#
_entry.id   AF-A0A0F9BDS7-F1
#
_cell.length_a   1.000
_cell.length_b   1.000
_cell.length_c   1.000
_cell.angle_alpha   90.00
_cell.angle_beta   90.00
_cell.angle_gamma   90.00
#
_symmetry.space_group_name_H-M   'P 1'
#
loop_
_entity.id
_entity.type
_entity.pdbx_description
1 polymer ?
#
loop_
_entity_poly.entity_id
_entity_poly.type
_entity_poly.pdbx_seq_one_letter_code
_entity_poly.pdbx_strand_id
1 'polypeptide(L)' 'MKTVDIVFDGPPGPEAGRFVEVENEDGASINYGEWIKREDGYWVLRVPAC' A
#
# COMPACT_ATOMS: atom_id res chain seq x y z
N MET A 1 2.17 -15.03 9.73
CA MET A 1 2.79 -13.69 9.59
C MET A 1 1.71 -12.65 9.86
N LYS A 2 2.03 -11.59 10.59
CA LYS A 2 1.10 -10.46 10.75
C LYS A 2 1.22 -9.54 9.55
N THR A 3 0.18 -8.77 9.28
CA THR A 3 0.16 -7.78 8.19
C THR A 3 -0.50 -6.49 8.68
N VAL A 4 -0.16 -5.39 8.03
CA VAL A 4 -0.83 -4.10 8.17
C VAL A 4 -1.39 -3.71 6.81
N ASP A 5 -2.61 -3.18 6.81
CA ASP A 5 -3.27 -2.68 5.61
C ASP A 5 -3.36 -1.16 5.65
N ILE A 6 -2.77 -0.49 4.67
CA ILE A 6 -2.96 0.93 4.42
C ILE A 6 -4.19 1.06 3.53
N VAL A 7 -5.26 1.71 4.02
CA VAL A 7 -6.58 1.69 3.37
C VAL A 7 -6.83 2.94 2.54
N PHE A 8 -7.32 2.73 1.32
CA PHE A 8 -7.64 3.75 0.32
C PHE A 8 -9.08 3.61 -0.16
N ASP A 9 -9.71 4.73 -0.45
CA ASP A 9 -11.07 4.83 -1.00
C ASP A 9 -11.16 4.58 -2.52
N GLY A 10 -10.05 4.19 -3.16
CA GLY A 10 -9.95 3.98 -4.61
C GLY A 10 -8.70 3.19 -5.01
N PRO A 11 -8.62 2.76 -6.29
CA PRO A 11 -7.52 1.93 -6.79
C PRO A 11 -6.15 2.63 -6.70
N PRO A 12 -5.05 1.87 -6.73
CA PRO A 12 -3.73 2.46 -6.91
C PRO A 12 -3.67 3.19 -8.24
N GLY A 13 -3.15 4.42 -8.24
CA GLY A 13 -3.04 5.23 -9.44
C GLY A 13 -2.59 6.65 -9.14
N PRO A 14 -2.21 7.42 -10.17
CA PRO A 14 -1.72 8.79 -10.03
C PRO A 14 -2.83 9.80 -9.70
N GLU A 15 -4.00 9.35 -9.25
CA GLU A 15 -5.03 10.26 -8.77
C GLU A 15 -4.51 11.02 -7.55
N ALA A 16 -4.66 12.35 -7.59
CA ALA A 16 -4.15 13.24 -6.56
C ALA A 16 -4.62 12.76 -5.17
N GLY A 17 -3.66 12.50 -4.27
CA GLY A 17 -3.92 12.07 -2.90
C GLY A 17 -3.74 10.56 -2.60
N ARG A 18 -3.40 9.71 -3.58
CA ARG A 18 -3.20 8.24 -3.37
C ARG A 18 -1.79 7.73 -3.64
N PHE A 19 -0.78 8.60 -3.53
CA PHE A 19 0.63 8.24 -3.68
C PHE A 19 1.22 7.84 -2.33
N VAL A 20 1.84 6.65 -2.28
CA VAL A 20 2.64 6.17 -1.15
C VAL A 20 4.00 5.75 -1.69
N GLU A 21 5.03 6.48 -1.30
CA GLU A 21 6.42 6.10 -1.52
C GLU A 21 6.87 5.17 -0.40
N VAL A 22 7.56 4.09 -0.77
CA VAL A 22 8.21 3.20 0.21
C VAL A 22 9.69 3.16 -0.12
N GLU A 23 10.50 3.57 0.86
CA GLU A 23 11.96 3.56 0.76
C GLU A 23 12.55 2.54 1.73
N ASN A 24 13.70 1.98 1.37
CA ASN A 24 14.54 1.26 2.31
C ASN A 24 15.36 2.23 3.20
N GLU A 25 16.21 1.69 4.06
CA GLU A 25 17.06 2.47 4.96
C GLU A 25 18.07 3.38 4.26
N ASP A 26 18.38 3.12 2.98
CA ASP A 26 19.29 3.92 2.15
C ASP A 26 18.56 5.06 1.40
N GLY A 27 17.24 5.19 1.57
CA GLY A 27 16.41 6.14 0.82
C GLY A 27 16.14 5.72 -0.63
N ALA A 28 16.32 4.43 -0.96
CA ALA A 28 16.01 3.90 -2.28
C ALA A 28 14.57 3.42 -2.35
N SER A 29 13.85 3.82 -3.40
CA SER A 29 12.50 3.34 -3.69
C SER A 29 12.45 1.81 -3.81
N ILE A 30 11.52 1.18 -3.11
CA ILE A 30 11.30 -0.27 -3.15
C ILE A 30 9.85 -0.63 -3.45
N ASN A 31 9.66 -1.83 -3.98
CA ASN A 31 8.34 -2.46 -4.01
C ASN A 31 8.14 -3.23 -2.70
N TYR A 32 7.13 -2.85 -1.91
CA TYR A 32 6.87 -3.48 -0.62
C TYR A 32 5.37 -3.70 -0.39
N GLY A 33 4.98 -4.96 -0.27
CA GLY A 33 3.59 -5.36 -0.07
C GLY A 33 2.81 -5.60 -1.37
N GLU A 34 1.51 -5.79 -1.23
CA GLU A 34 0.60 -6.10 -2.35
C GLU A 34 -0.63 -5.21 -2.34
N TRP A 35 -1.05 -4.78 -3.53
CA TRP A 35 -2.31 -4.06 -3.73
C TRP A 35 -3.47 -5.05 -3.82
N ILE A 36 -4.48 -4.87 -2.97
CA ILE A 36 -5.63 -5.77 -2.86
C ILE A 36 -6.92 -4.95 -2.92
N LYS A 37 -7.81 -5.32 -3.84
CA LYS A 37 -9.20 -4.87 -3.83
C LYS A 37 -10.01 -5.71 -2.86
N ARG A 38 -10.65 -5.09 -1.87
CA ARG A 38 -11.48 -5.78 -0.89
C ARG A 38 -12.95 -5.83 -1.31
N GLU A 39 -13.71 -6.72 -0.70
CA GLU A 39 -15.16 -6.87 -0.93
C GLU A 39 -15.97 -5.68 -0.38
N ASP A 40 -15.44 -4.96 0.61
CA ASP A 40 -16.05 -3.77 1.22
C ASP A 40 -15.98 -2.51 0.34
N GLY A 41 -15.39 -2.62 -0.87
CA GLY A 41 -15.25 -1.54 -1.84
C GLY A 41 -13.97 -0.72 -1.69
N TYR A 42 -13.19 -0.91 -0.63
CA TYR A 42 -11.91 -0.25 -0.44
C TYR A 42 -10.77 -0.99 -1.14
N TRP A 43 -9.65 -0.28 -1.30
CA TRP A 43 -8.38 -0.83 -1.74
C TRP A 43 -7.37 -0.74 -0.60
N VAL A 44 -6.44 -1.70 -0.56
CA VAL A 44 -5.36 -1.66 0.42
C VAL A 44 -4.01 -1.95 -0.19
N LEU A 45 -2.98 -1.30 0.34
CA LEU A 45 -1.60 -1.78 0.25
C LEU A 45 -1.33 -2.61 1.51
N ARG A 46 -1.25 -3.93 1.35
CA ARG A 46 -0.98 -4.88 2.43
C ARG A 46 0.51 -5.11 2.57
N VAL A 47 1.06 -4.80 3.73
CA VAL A 47 2.49 -4.96 4.04
C VAL A 47 2.71 -5.98 5.16
N PRO A 48 3.85 -6.71 5.14
CA PRO A 48 4.26 -7.54 6.28
C PRO A 48 4.40 -6.71 7.56
N ALA A 49 4.06 -7.30 8.71
CA ALA A 49 4.29 -6.74 10.03
C ALA A 49 4.95 -7.77 10.96
N CYS A 50 5.83 -7.27 11.82
CA CYS A 50 6.49 -8.06 12.87
C CYS A 50 5.56 -8.36 14.07
#